data_AF-Q6KIA2-F1
#
_entry.id   AF-Q6KIA2-F1
#
_cell.length_a   1.000
_cell.length_b   1.000
_cell.length_c   1.000
_cell.angle_alpha   90.00
_cell.angle_beta   90.00
_cell.angle_gamma   90.00
#
_symmetry.space_group_name_H-M   'P 1'
#
loop_
_entity.id
_entity.type
_entity.pdbx_description
1 polymer ?
#
loop_
_entity_poly.entity_id
_entity_poly.type
_entity_poly.pdbx_seq_one_letter_code
_entity_poly.pdbx_strand_id
1 'polypeptide(L)'
;MESGIRPGASKLLGFFSWQGNNWSFEQSSWLSYLIIAIAFFIIFLMMIYKVRIYQYINFQSNNSKILKIFPSKDSLFQFIGYFGMFFFLLRIILLAVSGYPNQWELLPLHFCRLFLFLIFLAFIFKKHEFIKYFAFLSIGGAIIGLFISDLSNSPFWGQANELFPEQFGRGGFDIGLDSYIFWDYFLAHSIALIIPVFVLTILKVKITKRDSQISIIISFIFTIFIFFLNWLLFEYASREWKSNYFYIGRLVQITIFGKLSEWPLSLLTYIVLGIIIYYLIFWIWIFQDKFSFEVSKKYLIKKISLNKSQNWIFYNSKYFVDLTKFRNK
;
A
#
# COMPACT_ATOMS: atom_id res chain seq x y z
N MET A 1 -29.25 34.89 11.01
CA MET A 1 -28.71 33.53 11.15
C MET A 1 -27.20 33.63 11.06
N GLU A 2 -26.53 33.76 12.20
CA GLU A 2 -25.07 33.74 12.23
C GLU A 2 -24.62 32.28 12.20
N SER A 3 -23.82 31.94 11.18
CA SER A 3 -23.16 30.64 11.11
C SER A 3 -22.03 30.61 12.14
N GLY A 4 -22.39 30.33 13.39
CA GLY A 4 -21.41 30.06 14.45
C GLY A 4 -20.51 28.91 14.02
N ILE A 5 -19.28 29.25 13.61
CA ILE A 5 -18.27 28.28 13.21
C ILE A 5 -17.98 27.42 14.44
N ARG A 6 -18.40 26.14 14.39
CA ARG A 6 -18.12 25.21 15.48
C ARG A 6 -16.61 25.15 15.71
N PRO A 7 -16.12 25.24 16.96
CA PRO A 7 -14.70 25.01 17.24
C PRO A 7 -14.28 23.64 16.68
N GLY A 8 -13.25 23.63 15.82
CA GLY A 8 -12.82 22.43 15.10
C GLY A 8 -13.36 22.28 13.66
N ALA A 9 -14.15 23.22 13.14
CA ALA A 9 -14.58 23.17 11.74
C ALA A 9 -13.39 23.22 10.76
N SER A 10 -13.48 22.46 9.65
CA SER A 10 -12.47 22.49 8.59
C SER A 10 -12.30 23.90 8.03
N LYS A 11 -11.05 24.30 7.82
CA LYS A 11 -10.70 25.60 7.19
C LYS A 11 -10.93 25.62 5.68
N LEU A 12 -11.16 24.46 5.08
CA LEU A 12 -11.43 24.31 3.64
C LEU A 12 -12.88 23.88 3.43
N LEU A 13 -13.45 24.27 2.29
CA LEU A 13 -14.83 23.99 1.91
C LEU A 13 -14.91 22.92 0.81
N GLY A 14 -16.04 22.23 0.74
CA GLY A 14 -16.30 21.21 -0.29
C GLY A 14 -15.27 20.09 -0.28
N PHE A 15 -14.77 19.71 -1.45
CA PHE A 15 -13.92 18.52 -1.66
C PHE A 15 -12.67 18.43 -0.78
N PHE A 16 -12.09 19.57 -0.40
CA PHE A 16 -10.89 19.63 0.43
C PHE A 16 -11.19 19.73 1.94
N SER A 17 -12.47 19.75 2.31
CA SER A 17 -12.89 19.54 3.69
C SER A 17 -12.74 18.07 4.07
N TRP A 18 -12.39 17.83 5.34
CA TRP A 18 -12.37 16.50 5.94
C TRP A 18 -13.68 16.15 6.66
N GLN A 19 -14.63 17.10 6.71
CA GLN A 19 -15.93 16.98 7.38
C GLN A 19 -17.04 17.75 6.63
N GLY A 20 -18.32 17.45 6.89
CA GLY A 20 -19.44 18.12 6.22
C GLY A 20 -19.63 17.67 4.76
N ASN A 21 -19.33 16.40 4.50
CA ASN A 21 -19.55 15.75 3.20
C ASN A 21 -21.06 15.62 2.94
N ASN A 22 -21.48 15.72 1.68
CA ASN A 22 -22.87 15.53 1.27
C ASN A 22 -23.19 14.05 1.02
N TRP A 23 -22.17 13.24 0.72
CA TRP A 23 -22.30 11.81 0.48
C TRP A 23 -21.77 11.01 1.68
N SER A 24 -22.49 9.96 2.06
CA SER A 24 -21.99 8.96 2.98
C SER A 24 -21.02 7.98 2.29
N PHE A 25 -20.23 7.28 3.07
CA PHE A 25 -19.45 6.15 2.58
C PHE A 25 -20.37 5.04 2.02
N GLU A 26 -21.52 4.79 2.66
CA GLU A 26 -22.51 3.80 2.19
C GLU A 26 -23.02 4.14 0.77
N GLN A 27 -23.42 5.40 0.54
CA GLN A 27 -23.83 5.89 -0.79
C GLN A 27 -22.70 5.86 -1.82
N SER A 28 -21.45 5.89 -1.36
CA SER A 28 -20.23 5.90 -2.18
C SER A 28 -19.62 4.50 -2.39
N SER A 29 -20.13 3.48 -1.71
CA SER A 29 -19.54 2.13 -1.63
C SER A 29 -19.42 1.42 -2.98
N TRP A 30 -20.35 1.66 -3.91
CA TRP A 30 -20.27 1.14 -5.28
C TRP A 30 -18.98 1.59 -6.00
N LEU A 31 -18.51 2.82 -5.72
CA LEU A 31 -17.31 3.38 -6.34
C LEU A 31 -16.04 2.82 -5.72
N SER A 32 -16.01 2.56 -4.41
CA SER A 32 -14.88 1.85 -3.79
C SER A 32 -14.77 0.42 -4.31
N TYR A 33 -15.89 -0.32 -4.44
CA TYR A 33 -15.88 -1.64 -5.09
C TYR A 33 -15.41 -1.58 -6.55
N LEU A 34 -15.79 -0.55 -7.31
CA LEU A 34 -15.30 -0.35 -8.68
C LEU A 34 -13.77 -0.10 -8.72
N ILE A 35 -13.24 0.75 -7.84
CA ILE A 35 -11.79 1.00 -7.75
C ILE A 35 -11.04 -0.28 -7.37
N ILE A 36 -11.55 -1.04 -6.39
CA ILE A 36 -11.00 -2.33 -5.98
C ILE A 36 -10.99 -3.32 -7.16
N ALA A 37 -12.11 -3.46 -7.86
CA ALA A 37 -12.22 -4.33 -9.02
C ALA A 37 -11.24 -3.94 -10.14
N ILE A 38 -11.08 -2.65 -10.42
CA ILE A 38 -10.10 -2.14 -11.40
C ILE A 38 -8.67 -2.47 -10.96
N ALA A 39 -8.33 -2.30 -9.67
CA ALA A 39 -6.99 -2.60 -9.17
C ALA A 39 -6.64 -4.09 -9.28
N PHE A 40 -7.56 -4.98 -8.92
CA PHE A 40 -7.39 -6.43 -9.11
C PHE A 40 -7.37 -6.83 -10.59
N PHE A 41 -8.18 -6.19 -11.44
CA PHE A 41 -8.16 -6.42 -12.88
C PHE A 41 -6.81 -6.02 -13.51
N ILE A 42 -6.23 -4.89 -13.10
CA ILE A 42 -4.88 -4.46 -13.52
C ILE A 42 -3.83 -5.52 -13.14
N ILE A 43 -3.86 -6.02 -11.90
CA ILE A 43 -2.96 -7.12 -11.46
C ILE A 43 -3.17 -8.38 -12.30
N PHE A 44 -4.40 -8.78 -12.55
CA PHE A 44 -4.74 -9.96 -13.35
C PHE A 44 -4.20 -9.84 -14.78
N LEU A 45 -4.39 -8.69 -15.43
CA LEU A 45 -3.78 -8.41 -16.73
C LEU A 45 -2.25 -8.46 -16.66
N MET A 46 -1.64 -7.85 -15.63
CA MET A 46 -0.18 -7.88 -15.45
C MET A 46 0.34 -9.31 -15.27
N MET A 47 -0.38 -10.17 -14.55
CA MET A 47 -0.04 -11.58 -14.37
C MET A 47 -0.09 -12.38 -15.69
N ILE A 48 -1.07 -12.11 -16.56
CA ILE A 48 -1.17 -12.71 -17.90
C ILE A 48 -0.05 -12.19 -18.80
N TYR A 49 0.12 -10.87 -18.88
CA TYR A 49 1.04 -10.21 -19.82
C TYR A 49 2.47 -10.05 -19.28
N LYS A 50 2.81 -10.62 -18.11
CA LYS A 50 4.10 -10.43 -17.39
C LYS A 50 5.33 -10.54 -18.30
N VAL A 51 5.37 -11.53 -19.18
CA VAL A 51 6.50 -11.77 -20.10
C VAL A 51 6.64 -10.63 -21.12
N ARG A 52 5.51 -10.13 -21.64
CA ARG A 52 5.48 -9.02 -22.60
C ARG A 52 5.79 -7.69 -21.96
N ILE A 53 5.25 -7.42 -20.77
CA ILE A 53 5.57 -6.21 -19.99
C ILE A 53 7.08 -6.16 -19.73
N TYR A 54 7.66 -7.27 -19.27
CA TYR A 54 9.11 -7.41 -19.09
C TYR A 54 9.89 -7.15 -20.40
N GLN A 55 9.50 -7.78 -21.51
CA GLN A 55 10.19 -7.63 -22.80
C GLN A 55 10.09 -6.20 -23.36
N TYR A 56 8.92 -5.57 -23.25
CA TYR A 56 8.67 -4.22 -23.73
C TYR A 56 9.54 -3.19 -23.01
N ILE A 57 9.62 -3.28 -21.67
CA ILE A 57 10.41 -2.35 -20.84
C ILE A 57 11.92 -2.62 -20.92
N ASN A 58 12.36 -3.88 -20.98
CA ASN A 58 13.79 -4.22 -20.88
C ASN A 58 14.51 -4.48 -22.22
N PHE A 59 13.81 -4.79 -23.32
CA PHE A 59 14.45 -5.20 -24.58
C PHE A 59 14.08 -4.38 -25.83
N GLN A 60 12.94 -3.68 -25.87
CA GLN A 60 12.50 -2.95 -27.08
C GLN A 60 13.00 -1.48 -27.17
N SER A 61 14.29 -1.29 -26.88
CA SER A 61 14.99 0.01 -26.86
C SER A 61 14.60 0.96 -28.01
N ASN A 62 14.72 0.50 -29.26
CA ASN A 62 14.67 1.42 -30.41
C ASN A 62 13.25 1.72 -30.93
N ASN A 63 12.23 0.97 -30.51
CA ASN A 63 10.87 1.07 -31.07
C ASN A 63 9.76 1.32 -30.04
N SER A 64 10.03 1.26 -28.73
CA SER A 64 9.00 1.58 -27.74
C SER A 64 8.78 3.10 -27.65
N LYS A 65 7.52 3.56 -27.72
CA LYS A 65 7.20 4.99 -27.55
C LYS A 65 7.55 5.50 -26.15
N ILE A 66 7.47 4.63 -25.14
CA ILE A 66 7.80 4.98 -23.74
C ILE A 66 9.29 5.28 -23.59
N LEU A 67 10.20 4.52 -24.21
CA LEU A 67 11.63 4.78 -24.11
C LEU A 67 12.10 6.04 -24.87
N LYS A 68 11.27 6.60 -25.76
CA LYS A 68 11.49 7.94 -26.33
C LYS A 68 11.24 9.08 -25.32
N ILE A 69 10.40 8.83 -24.31
CA ILE A 69 10.10 9.77 -23.22
C ILE A 69 11.03 9.52 -22.03
N PHE A 70 11.28 8.24 -21.71
CA PHE A 70 12.13 7.81 -20.61
C PHE A 70 13.33 7.03 -21.16
N PRO A 71 14.51 7.66 -21.34
CA PRO A 71 15.65 7.04 -22.05
C PRO A 71 16.25 5.82 -21.33
N SER A 72 15.83 5.54 -20.09
CA SER A 72 16.17 4.32 -19.37
C SER A 72 15.01 3.85 -18.47
N LYS A 73 15.03 2.57 -18.09
CA LYS A 73 14.14 2.03 -17.05
C LYS A 73 14.23 2.82 -15.72
N ASP A 74 15.42 3.33 -15.42
CA ASP A 74 15.67 4.08 -14.18
C ASP A 74 15.03 5.46 -14.26
N SER A 75 15.06 6.11 -15.43
CA SER A 75 14.35 7.37 -15.68
C SER A 75 12.84 7.21 -15.52
N LEU A 76 12.26 6.09 -16.00
CA LEU A 76 10.85 5.75 -15.79
C LEU A 76 10.53 5.56 -14.30
N PHE A 77 11.33 4.78 -13.58
CA PHE A 77 11.13 4.59 -12.14
C PHE A 77 11.28 5.91 -11.38
N GLN A 78 12.35 6.69 -11.63
CA GLN A 78 12.56 8.00 -11.01
C GLN A 78 11.39 8.95 -11.26
N PHE A 79 10.81 8.99 -12.47
CA PHE A 79 9.59 9.75 -12.75
C PHE A 79 8.42 9.30 -11.87
N ILE A 80 8.15 7.99 -11.79
CA ILE A 80 7.10 7.44 -10.91
C ILE A 80 7.36 7.81 -9.44
N GLY A 81 8.62 7.75 -9.00
CA GLY A 81 9.04 8.12 -7.65
C GLY A 81 8.82 9.61 -7.34
N TYR A 82 9.26 10.51 -8.20
CA TYR A 82 9.04 11.96 -8.03
C TYR A 82 7.54 12.33 -8.09
N PHE A 83 6.79 11.73 -9.02
CA PHE A 83 5.34 11.94 -9.13
C PHE A 83 4.61 11.45 -7.87
N GLY A 84 4.95 10.26 -7.36
CA GLY A 84 4.41 9.73 -6.10
C GLY A 84 4.75 10.59 -4.88
N MET A 85 6.00 11.07 -4.79
CA MET A 85 6.44 11.99 -3.73
C MET A 85 5.72 13.34 -3.79
N PHE A 86 5.41 13.85 -4.98
CA PHE A 86 4.60 15.06 -5.16
C PHE A 86 3.20 14.91 -4.56
N PHE A 87 2.51 13.78 -4.79
CA PHE A 87 1.21 13.53 -4.15
C PHE A 87 1.30 13.36 -2.63
N PHE A 88 2.37 12.75 -2.11
CA PHE A 88 2.62 12.73 -0.67
C PHE A 88 2.76 14.14 -0.08
N LEU A 89 3.52 15.03 -0.74
CA LEU A 89 3.67 16.41 -0.30
C LEU A 89 2.33 17.18 -0.37
N LEU A 90 1.57 17.01 -1.46
CA LEU A 90 0.24 17.61 -1.61
C LEU A 90 -0.72 17.16 -0.49
N ARG A 91 -0.74 15.87 -0.15
CA ARG A 91 -1.53 15.32 0.96
C ARG A 91 -1.14 15.96 2.30
N ILE A 92 0.15 16.10 2.58
CA ILE A 92 0.66 16.73 3.81
C ILE A 92 0.17 18.19 3.90
N ILE A 93 0.27 18.94 2.80
CA ILE A 93 -0.22 20.32 2.71
C ILE A 93 -1.74 20.39 2.96
N LEU A 94 -2.53 19.51 2.34
CA LEU A 94 -3.99 19.47 2.50
C LEU A 94 -4.40 19.18 3.95
N LEU A 95 -3.77 18.21 4.62
CA LEU A 95 -4.06 17.88 6.01
C LEU A 95 -3.68 19.01 6.97
N ALA A 96 -2.52 19.64 6.76
CA ALA A 96 -2.06 20.77 7.58
C ALA A 96 -2.95 22.01 7.42
N VAL A 97 -3.31 22.36 6.18
CA VAL A 97 -4.13 23.55 5.88
C VAL A 97 -5.60 23.35 6.27
N SER A 98 -6.16 22.15 6.07
CA SER A 98 -7.57 21.86 6.40
C SER A 98 -7.85 21.79 7.90
N GLY A 99 -6.82 21.80 8.76
CA GLY A 99 -6.95 21.72 10.22
C GLY A 99 -7.37 20.33 10.68
N TYR A 100 -6.88 19.28 10.02
CA TYR A 100 -7.23 17.89 10.30
C TYR A 100 -6.88 17.47 11.75
N PRO A 101 -7.76 16.79 12.50
CA PRO A 101 -7.56 16.57 13.94
C PRO A 101 -6.40 15.61 14.25
N ASN A 102 -6.17 14.60 13.41
CA ASN A 102 -5.10 13.60 13.60
C ASN A 102 -3.80 14.08 12.95
N GLN A 103 -3.12 15.06 13.56
CA GLN A 103 -1.87 15.65 13.04
C GLN A 103 -0.73 14.62 12.85
N TRP A 104 -0.74 13.52 13.60
CA TRP A 104 0.17 12.39 13.38
C TRP A 104 0.05 11.78 11.96
N GLU A 105 -1.09 11.90 11.27
CA GLU A 105 -1.23 11.46 9.88
C GLU A 105 -0.46 12.30 8.85
N LEU A 106 0.12 13.44 9.23
CA LEU A 106 1.07 14.17 8.38
C LEU A 106 2.30 13.31 8.06
N LEU A 107 2.72 12.43 8.97
CA LEU A 107 3.82 11.51 8.71
C LEU A 107 3.31 10.26 7.97
N PRO A 108 4.00 9.79 6.92
CA PRO A 108 3.57 8.63 6.13
C PRO A 108 3.88 7.29 6.84
N LEU A 109 3.70 7.22 8.16
CA LEU A 109 4.07 6.07 8.99
C LEU A 109 2.95 5.03 9.17
N HIS A 110 1.77 5.24 8.56
CA HIS A 110 0.80 4.15 8.36
C HIS A 110 1.37 3.08 7.40
N PHE A 111 1.08 1.81 7.66
CA PHE A 111 1.64 0.66 6.95
C PHE A 111 1.73 0.81 5.41
N CYS A 112 0.60 1.01 4.73
CA CYS A 112 0.55 1.14 3.27
C CYS A 112 1.24 2.43 2.77
N ARG A 113 1.09 3.55 3.50
CA ARG A 113 1.72 4.83 3.18
C ARG A 113 3.25 4.76 3.34
N LEU A 114 3.75 4.04 4.36
CA LEU A 114 5.17 3.84 4.60
C LEU A 114 5.81 3.02 3.48
N PHE A 115 5.18 1.91 3.08
CA PHE A 115 5.72 1.12 1.97
C PHE A 115 5.68 1.86 0.65
N LEU A 116 4.64 2.65 0.36
CA LEU A 116 4.65 3.56 -0.80
C LEU A 116 5.79 4.58 -0.76
N PHE A 117 5.99 5.23 0.39
CA PHE A 117 7.08 6.17 0.58
C PHE A 117 8.44 5.50 0.35
N LEU A 118 8.68 4.31 0.91
CA LEU A 118 9.89 3.53 0.70
C LEU A 118 10.06 3.07 -0.76
N ILE A 119 8.99 2.72 -1.47
CA ILE A 119 9.00 2.42 -2.91
C ILE A 119 9.44 3.64 -3.71
N PHE A 120 8.85 4.81 -3.45
CA PHE A 120 9.16 6.03 -4.20
C PHE A 120 10.58 6.53 -3.93
N LEU A 121 11.08 6.44 -2.69
CA LEU A 121 12.49 6.68 -2.39
C LEU A 121 13.41 5.67 -3.10
N ALA A 122 13.07 4.37 -3.08
CA ALA A 122 13.84 3.34 -3.79
C ALA A 122 13.89 3.60 -5.30
N PHE A 123 12.82 4.15 -5.90
CA PHE A 123 12.81 4.60 -7.29
C PHE A 123 13.70 5.83 -7.52
N ILE A 124 13.56 6.88 -6.72
CA ILE A 124 14.36 8.13 -6.84
C ILE A 124 15.86 7.83 -6.75
N PHE A 125 16.28 7.02 -5.77
CA PHE A 125 17.67 6.63 -5.56
C PHE A 125 18.14 5.45 -6.43
N LYS A 126 17.34 5.00 -7.40
CA LYS A 126 17.63 3.86 -8.30
C LYS A 126 17.93 2.52 -7.56
N LYS A 127 17.45 2.38 -6.32
CA LYS A 127 17.51 1.15 -5.49
C LYS A 127 16.26 0.29 -5.62
N HIS A 128 15.70 0.20 -6.82
CA HIS A 128 14.47 -0.56 -7.11
C HIS A 128 14.57 -2.05 -6.73
N GLU A 129 15.78 -2.61 -6.66
CA GLU A 129 16.07 -3.96 -6.17
C GLU A 129 15.70 -4.21 -4.70
N PHE A 130 15.67 -3.17 -3.85
CA PHE A 130 15.31 -3.30 -2.43
C PHE A 130 13.80 -3.50 -2.21
N ILE A 131 12.97 -3.18 -3.20
CA ILE A 131 11.51 -3.35 -3.12
C ILE A 131 11.14 -4.82 -2.85
N LYS A 132 12.00 -5.78 -3.23
CA LYS A 132 11.82 -7.21 -2.92
C LYS A 132 11.67 -7.54 -1.43
N TYR A 133 12.25 -6.72 -0.54
CA TYR A 133 12.23 -6.97 0.91
C TYR A 133 10.92 -6.58 1.58
N PHE A 134 10.06 -5.80 0.89
CA PHE A 134 8.78 -5.33 1.43
C PHE A 134 7.60 -5.45 0.46
N ALA A 135 7.82 -5.85 -0.79
CA ALA A 135 6.77 -5.99 -1.80
C ALA A 135 5.58 -6.84 -1.34
N PHE A 136 5.83 -8.01 -0.75
CA PHE A 136 4.76 -8.93 -0.32
C PHE A 136 3.98 -8.41 0.90
N LEU A 137 4.65 -7.65 1.79
CA LEU A 137 3.97 -6.95 2.89
C LEU A 137 3.12 -5.81 2.36
N SER A 138 3.65 -4.98 1.46
CA SER A 138 2.91 -3.90 0.80
C SER A 138 1.67 -4.43 0.09
N ILE A 139 1.79 -5.50 -0.70
CA ILE A 139 0.66 -6.16 -1.38
C ILE A 139 -0.36 -6.65 -0.36
N GLY A 140 0.06 -7.39 0.66
CA GLY A 140 -0.84 -7.99 1.64
C GLY A 140 -1.58 -6.96 2.51
N GLY A 141 -0.87 -5.95 3.01
CA GLY A 141 -1.47 -4.84 3.75
C GLY A 141 -2.39 -3.98 2.89
N ALA A 142 -2.06 -3.79 1.60
CA ALA A 142 -2.92 -3.10 0.67
C ALA A 142 -4.21 -3.88 0.37
N ILE A 143 -4.13 -5.20 0.19
CA ILE A 143 -5.30 -6.08 0.05
C ILE A 143 -6.19 -5.97 1.30
N ILE A 144 -5.63 -6.09 2.50
CA ILE A 144 -6.39 -5.97 3.74
C ILE A 144 -7.06 -4.60 3.82
N GLY A 145 -6.31 -3.50 3.64
CA GLY A 145 -6.87 -2.14 3.68
C GLY A 145 -8.03 -1.94 2.70
N LEU A 146 -7.94 -2.45 1.46
CA LEU A 146 -9.06 -2.40 0.51
C LEU A 146 -10.29 -3.19 0.98
N PHE A 147 -10.13 -4.32 1.66
CA PHE A 147 -11.26 -5.15 2.10
C PHE A 147 -11.83 -4.79 3.48
N ILE A 148 -11.05 -4.14 4.36
CA ILE A 148 -11.52 -3.64 5.66
C ILE A 148 -11.96 -2.16 5.59
N SER A 149 -12.08 -1.59 4.39
CA SER A 149 -12.37 -0.18 4.21
C SER A 149 -13.80 0.14 4.68
N ASP A 150 -13.89 0.65 5.91
CA ASP A 150 -15.10 1.28 6.43
C ASP A 150 -14.78 2.73 6.78
N LEU A 151 -15.24 3.64 5.92
CA LEU A 151 -15.16 5.08 6.13
C LEU A 151 -16.50 5.65 6.64
N SER A 152 -17.48 4.80 6.96
CA SER A 152 -18.71 5.20 7.65
C SER A 152 -18.47 5.18 9.16
N ASN A 153 -18.91 6.22 9.88
CA ASN A 153 -19.02 6.28 11.34
C ASN A 153 -17.82 5.74 12.16
N SER A 154 -16.60 5.75 11.60
CA SER A 154 -15.52 4.90 12.10
C SER A 154 -15.11 5.27 13.53
N PRO A 155 -14.97 4.31 14.47
CA PRO A 155 -14.45 4.58 15.81
C PRO A 155 -12.98 5.02 15.80
N PHE A 156 -12.28 4.91 14.66
CA PHE A 156 -11.03 5.60 14.36
C PHE A 156 -11.15 7.13 14.58
N TRP A 157 -12.31 7.71 14.23
CA TRP A 157 -12.72 9.08 14.56
C TRP A 157 -13.44 9.17 15.91
N GLY A 158 -14.01 8.08 16.42
CA GLY A 158 -14.56 7.98 17.77
C GLY A 158 -13.55 8.27 18.88
N GLN A 159 -12.25 8.11 18.61
CA GLN A 159 -11.19 8.59 19.50
C GLN A 159 -11.10 10.13 19.55
N ALA A 160 -11.63 10.84 18.56
CA ALA A 160 -11.93 12.27 18.68
C ALA A 160 -13.20 12.52 19.51
N ASN A 161 -14.15 11.57 19.62
CA ASN A 161 -15.35 11.72 20.45
C ASN A 161 -15.10 11.46 21.95
N GLU A 162 -14.29 10.46 22.31
CA GLU A 162 -13.88 10.26 23.72
C GLU A 162 -13.02 11.41 24.25
N LEU A 163 -12.23 12.03 23.37
CA LEU A 163 -11.29 13.10 23.71
C LEU A 163 -11.90 14.50 23.55
N PHE A 164 -12.65 14.77 22.48
CA PHE A 164 -13.33 16.05 22.18
C PHE A 164 -14.88 15.88 22.12
N PRO A 165 -15.54 15.42 23.20
CA PRO A 165 -16.97 15.10 23.18
C PRO A 165 -17.88 16.31 22.84
N GLU A 166 -17.43 17.53 23.12
CA GLU A 166 -18.16 18.77 22.85
C GLU A 166 -18.11 19.23 21.39
N GLN A 167 -17.12 18.78 20.60
CA GLN A 167 -16.93 19.27 19.22
C GLN A 167 -17.61 18.40 18.16
N PHE A 168 -17.68 17.08 18.38
CA PHE A 168 -18.03 16.12 17.33
C PHE A 168 -19.36 15.38 17.54
N GLY A 169 -19.92 15.41 18.75
CA GLY A 169 -21.13 14.63 19.07
C GLY A 169 -20.84 13.12 19.07
N ARG A 170 -21.89 12.29 19.03
CA ARG A 170 -21.74 10.82 19.19
C ARG A 170 -21.42 10.05 17.90
N GLY A 171 -21.17 10.72 16.77
CA GLY A 171 -20.86 10.08 15.47
C GLY A 171 -19.42 10.36 15.04
N GLY A 172 -18.78 9.39 14.36
CA GLY A 172 -17.54 9.67 13.63
C GLY A 172 -17.80 10.44 12.33
N PHE A 173 -16.75 10.80 11.58
CA PHE A 173 -16.95 11.39 10.26
C PHE A 173 -17.33 10.31 9.24
N ASP A 174 -18.42 10.58 8.51
CA ASP A 174 -18.85 9.78 7.37
C ASP A 174 -18.22 10.36 6.10
N ILE A 175 -17.41 9.57 5.40
CA ILE A 175 -16.56 10.05 4.30
C ILE A 175 -16.96 9.41 2.97
N GLY A 176 -17.75 10.14 2.19
CA GLY A 176 -18.13 9.79 0.83
C GLY A 176 -17.16 10.27 -0.26
N LEU A 177 -17.57 10.01 -1.51
CA LEU A 177 -16.83 10.30 -2.74
C LEU A 177 -16.54 11.79 -2.97
N ASP A 178 -17.24 12.68 -2.27
CA ASP A 178 -17.05 14.13 -2.33
C ASP A 178 -16.00 14.66 -1.34
N SER A 179 -15.21 13.79 -0.69
CA SER A 179 -14.04 14.17 0.11
C SER A 179 -12.72 13.64 -0.46
N TYR A 180 -11.67 14.45 -0.44
CA TYR A 180 -10.33 14.01 -0.84
C TYR A 180 -9.79 12.82 -0.03
N ILE A 181 -10.27 12.59 1.19
CA ILE A 181 -9.82 11.48 2.06
C ILE A 181 -10.26 10.13 1.50
N PHE A 182 -11.46 10.04 0.91
CA PHE A 182 -11.94 8.85 0.19
C PHE A 182 -10.97 8.48 -0.92
N TRP A 183 -10.58 9.46 -1.75
CA TRP A 183 -9.67 9.26 -2.87
C TRP A 183 -8.24 8.94 -2.40
N ASP A 184 -7.69 9.64 -1.40
CA ASP A 184 -6.39 9.31 -0.80
C ASP A 184 -6.36 7.86 -0.31
N TYR A 185 -7.41 7.43 0.41
CA TYR A 185 -7.52 6.08 0.93
C TYR A 185 -7.47 5.04 -0.19
N PHE A 186 -8.40 5.09 -1.15
CA PHE A 186 -8.47 4.05 -2.18
C PHE A 186 -7.30 4.10 -3.15
N LEU A 187 -6.83 5.29 -3.56
CA LEU A 187 -5.67 5.41 -4.44
C LEU A 187 -4.38 4.95 -3.75
N ALA A 188 -4.12 5.33 -2.49
CA ALA A 188 -2.92 4.87 -1.79
C ALA A 188 -2.89 3.34 -1.66
N HIS A 189 -4.01 2.70 -1.30
CA HIS A 189 -4.06 1.24 -1.23
C HIS A 189 -3.95 0.58 -2.61
N SER A 190 -4.63 1.09 -3.64
CA SER A 190 -4.49 0.56 -5.02
C SER A 190 -3.06 0.70 -5.57
N ILE A 191 -2.36 1.81 -5.31
CA ILE A 191 -0.97 1.99 -5.74
C ILE A 191 -0.02 1.10 -4.92
N ALA A 192 -0.25 0.95 -3.60
CA ALA A 192 0.52 0.08 -2.71
C ALA A 192 0.38 -1.41 -3.07
N LEU A 193 -0.68 -1.76 -3.80
CA LEU A 193 -0.95 -3.07 -4.36
C LEU A 193 -0.34 -3.24 -5.77
N ILE A 194 -0.60 -2.30 -6.69
CA ILE A 194 -0.19 -2.42 -8.11
C ILE A 194 1.32 -2.24 -8.30
N ILE A 195 1.94 -1.24 -7.66
CA ILE A 195 3.35 -0.90 -7.93
C ILE A 195 4.32 -2.02 -7.53
N PRO A 196 4.20 -2.69 -6.36
CA PRO A 196 5.07 -3.83 -6.06
C PRO A 196 4.94 -4.97 -7.08
N VAL A 197 3.73 -5.29 -7.53
CA VAL A 197 3.50 -6.33 -8.57
C VAL A 197 4.15 -5.93 -9.90
N PHE A 198 4.08 -4.64 -10.27
CA PHE A 198 4.73 -4.08 -11.46
C PHE A 198 6.25 -4.20 -11.40
N VAL A 199 6.84 -3.86 -10.25
CA VAL A 199 8.29 -3.96 -10.00
C VAL A 199 8.76 -5.40 -10.03
N LEU A 200 8.08 -6.30 -9.31
CA LEU A 200 8.41 -7.73 -9.31
C LEU A 200 8.35 -8.33 -10.73
N THR A 201 7.39 -7.89 -11.54
CA THR A 201 7.22 -8.28 -12.95
C THR A 201 8.35 -7.78 -13.84
N ILE A 202 8.69 -6.49 -13.79
CA ILE A 202 9.67 -5.87 -14.70
C ILE A 202 11.11 -6.22 -14.35
N LEU A 203 11.43 -6.37 -13.06
CA LEU A 203 12.80 -6.69 -12.64
C LEU A 203 13.09 -8.20 -12.67
N LYS A 204 12.07 -9.06 -12.83
CA LYS A 204 12.18 -10.52 -12.60
C LYS A 204 12.89 -10.82 -11.28
N VAL A 205 12.44 -10.16 -10.21
CA VAL A 205 13.01 -10.32 -8.88
C VAL A 205 12.94 -11.79 -8.47
N LYS A 206 14.09 -12.39 -8.21
CA LYS A 206 14.19 -13.73 -7.65
C LYS A 206 14.39 -13.62 -6.14
N ILE A 207 13.53 -14.31 -5.40
CA ILE A 207 13.51 -14.28 -3.93
C ILE A 207 14.19 -15.55 -3.42
N THR A 208 15.30 -15.41 -2.69
CA THR A 208 15.93 -16.53 -1.96
C THR A 208 15.32 -16.68 -0.57
N LYS A 209 15.59 -17.82 0.10
CA LYS A 209 15.33 -17.98 1.54
C LYS A 209 15.96 -16.88 2.39
N ARG A 210 17.17 -16.44 2.03
CA ARG A 210 17.87 -15.32 2.71
C ARG A 210 17.11 -14.01 2.53
N ASP A 211 16.59 -13.72 1.33
CA ASP A 211 15.79 -12.52 1.09
C ASP A 211 14.50 -12.53 1.93
N SER A 212 13.82 -13.67 2.05
CA SER A 212 12.63 -13.79 2.91
C SER A 212 12.95 -13.64 4.40
N GLN A 213 14.05 -14.21 4.87
CA GLN A 213 14.53 -13.98 6.25
C GLN A 213 14.84 -12.49 6.50
N ILE A 214 15.54 -11.82 5.57
CA ILE A 214 15.81 -10.38 5.64
C ILE A 214 14.50 -9.58 5.66
N SER A 215 13.52 -9.92 4.81
CA SER A 215 12.20 -9.28 4.77
C SER A 215 11.49 -9.35 6.12
N ILE A 216 11.49 -10.54 6.75
CA ILE A 216 10.86 -10.77 8.06
C ILE A 216 11.60 -10.02 9.17
N ILE A 217 12.93 -10.06 9.20
CA ILE A 217 13.74 -9.34 10.20
C ILE A 217 13.54 -7.83 10.09
N ILE A 218 13.56 -7.28 8.87
CA ILE A 218 13.29 -5.86 8.61
C ILE A 218 11.88 -5.50 9.09
N SER A 219 10.86 -6.29 8.73
CA SER A 219 9.48 -6.06 9.18
C SER A 219 9.34 -6.11 10.70
N PHE A 220 9.98 -7.07 11.36
CA PHE A 220 9.97 -7.19 12.81
C PHE A 220 10.58 -5.95 13.48
N ILE A 221 11.77 -5.53 13.04
CA ILE A 221 12.45 -4.33 13.57
C ILE A 221 11.59 -3.07 13.36
N PHE A 222 11.00 -2.90 12.17
CA PHE A 222 10.09 -1.77 11.91
C PHE A 222 8.84 -1.81 12.79
N THR A 223 8.21 -2.97 12.98
CA THR A 223 7.02 -3.08 13.85
C THR A 223 7.37 -2.76 15.30
N ILE A 224 8.52 -3.22 15.82
CA ILE A 224 9.00 -2.87 17.16
C ILE A 224 9.30 -1.36 17.27
N PHE A 225 9.94 -0.76 16.27
CA PHE A 225 10.19 0.69 16.23
C PHE A 225 8.89 1.50 16.25
N ILE A 226 7.91 1.14 15.41
CA ILE A 226 6.61 1.81 15.33
C ILE A 226 5.82 1.62 16.63
N PHE A 227 5.95 0.46 17.29
CA PHE A 227 5.37 0.23 18.61
C PHE A 227 5.93 1.20 19.66
N PHE A 228 7.25 1.30 19.77
CA PHE A 228 7.88 2.25 20.71
C PHE A 228 7.53 3.70 20.37
N LEU A 229 7.43 4.06 19.08
CA LEU A 229 6.99 5.39 18.66
C LEU A 229 5.55 5.70 19.09
N ASN A 230 4.60 4.79 18.86
CA ASN A 230 3.22 4.94 19.34
C ASN A 230 3.18 5.07 20.87
N TRP A 231 3.98 4.29 21.60
CA TRP A 231 4.04 4.38 23.06
C TRP A 231 4.58 5.75 23.53
N LEU A 232 5.70 6.22 22.99
CA LEU A 232 6.27 7.53 23.33
C LEU A 232 5.29 8.67 22.99
N LEU A 233 4.62 8.62 21.84
CA LEU A 233 3.62 9.61 21.46
C LEU A 233 2.40 9.55 22.37
N PHE A 234 1.96 8.36 22.80
CA PHE A 234 0.86 8.21 23.76
C PHE A 234 1.17 8.84 25.13
N GLU A 235 2.38 8.65 25.67
CA GLU A 235 2.76 9.18 26.99
C GLU A 235 3.06 10.69 26.95
N TYR A 236 3.79 11.16 25.92
CA TYR A 236 4.43 12.50 25.96
C TYR A 236 3.92 13.51 24.93
N ALA A 237 3.24 13.11 23.85
CA ALA A 237 2.84 14.05 22.81
C ALA A 237 1.54 14.81 23.13
N SER A 238 1.35 15.95 22.46
CA SER A 238 0.04 16.62 22.43
C SER A 238 -0.99 15.71 21.78
N ARG A 239 -2.27 16.06 22.00
CA ARG A 239 -3.39 15.13 21.82
C ARG A 239 -3.63 14.77 20.35
N GLU A 240 -3.32 15.70 19.46
CA GLU A 240 -3.37 15.62 18.01
C GLU A 240 -2.24 14.75 17.42
N TRP A 241 -1.21 14.48 18.21
CA TRP A 241 -0.02 13.70 17.84
C TRP A 241 0.00 12.29 18.46
N LYS A 242 -1.01 11.92 19.27
CA LYS A 242 -1.13 10.56 19.83
C LYS A 242 -1.52 9.57 18.72
N SER A 243 -0.52 8.90 18.17
CA SER A 243 -0.66 8.03 17.01
C SER A 243 -1.06 6.59 17.36
N ASN A 244 -1.61 5.90 16.37
CA ASN A 244 -1.77 4.45 16.39
C ASN A 244 -1.34 3.82 15.06
N TYR A 245 -0.12 4.14 14.62
CA TYR A 245 0.45 3.54 13.43
C TYR A 245 0.42 2.02 13.52
N PHE A 246 0.04 1.35 12.43
CA PHE A 246 -0.06 -0.12 12.31
C PHE A 246 -1.08 -0.77 13.28
N TYR A 247 -1.86 0.01 14.05
CA TYR A 247 -2.81 -0.49 15.06
C TYR A 247 -2.18 -1.31 16.20
N ILE A 248 -0.89 -1.06 16.49
CA ILE A 248 -0.13 -1.76 17.55
C ILE A 248 0.02 -0.95 18.84
N GLY A 249 -0.58 0.23 18.95
CA GLY A 249 -0.53 1.07 20.15
C GLY A 249 -1.45 0.60 21.28
N ARG A 250 -1.47 1.36 22.39
CA ARG A 250 -2.47 1.21 23.47
C ARG A 250 -3.87 1.68 23.07
N LEU A 251 -3.95 2.51 22.04
CA LEU A 251 -5.19 3.06 21.50
C LEU A 251 -5.91 1.99 20.68
N VAL A 252 -6.97 1.41 21.23
CA VAL A 252 -7.86 0.50 20.48
C VAL A 252 -8.60 1.34 19.43
N GLN A 253 -8.54 0.90 18.17
CA GLN A 253 -9.19 1.61 17.05
C GLN A 253 -9.87 0.65 16.05
N ILE A 254 -9.30 -0.53 15.80
CA ILE A 254 -9.89 -1.53 14.90
C ILE A 254 -9.72 -2.94 15.48
N THR A 255 -10.82 -3.61 15.77
CA THR A 255 -10.87 -4.95 16.39
C THR A 255 -11.03 -6.07 15.36
N ILE A 256 -10.21 -6.07 14.29
CA ILE A 256 -10.26 -7.10 13.21
C ILE A 256 -10.23 -8.53 13.77
N PHE A 257 -9.46 -8.74 14.85
CA PHE A 257 -9.32 -10.03 15.53
C PHE A 257 -9.86 -9.99 16.97
N GLY A 258 -10.81 -9.09 17.27
CA GLY A 258 -11.32 -8.85 18.62
C GLY A 258 -10.19 -8.54 19.61
N LYS A 259 -10.19 -9.20 20.77
CA LYS A 259 -9.18 -9.07 21.83
C LYS A 259 -7.73 -9.32 21.38
N LEU A 260 -7.49 -10.02 20.27
CA LEU A 260 -6.14 -10.21 19.73
C LEU A 260 -5.60 -8.95 19.05
N SER A 261 -6.47 -8.03 18.59
CA SER A 261 -6.09 -6.70 18.08
C SER A 261 -5.86 -5.67 19.18
N GLU A 262 -6.10 -6.02 20.46
CA GLU A 262 -6.02 -5.10 21.59
C GLU A 262 -4.68 -5.24 22.35
N TRP A 263 -4.23 -4.15 22.98
CA TRP A 263 -3.06 -4.18 23.88
C TRP A 263 -3.36 -5.08 25.10
N PRO A 264 -2.45 -5.98 25.54
CA PRO A 264 -1.04 -6.11 25.15
C PRO A 264 -0.75 -7.10 24.01
N LEU A 265 -1.76 -7.74 23.44
CA LEU A 265 -1.58 -8.81 22.44
C LEU A 265 -1.35 -8.28 21.02
N SER A 266 -1.86 -7.09 20.70
CA SER A 266 -1.80 -6.45 19.38
C SER A 266 -0.43 -6.57 18.71
N LEU A 267 0.66 -6.19 19.40
CA LEU A 267 2.02 -6.26 18.87
C LEU A 267 2.39 -7.68 18.38
N LEU A 268 2.12 -8.70 19.19
CA LEU A 268 2.43 -10.09 18.83
C LEU A 268 1.52 -10.58 17.69
N THR A 269 0.22 -10.27 17.77
CA THR A 269 -0.77 -10.62 16.74
C THR A 269 -0.37 -10.05 15.38
N TYR A 270 -0.06 -8.76 15.29
CA TYR A 270 0.28 -8.11 14.02
C TYR A 270 1.66 -8.54 13.48
N ILE A 271 2.61 -8.92 14.33
CA ILE A 271 3.88 -9.56 13.90
C ILE A 271 3.62 -10.92 13.27
N VAL A 272 2.87 -11.80 13.96
CA VAL A 272 2.55 -13.16 13.48
C VAL A 272 1.72 -13.08 12.19
N LEU A 273 0.72 -12.21 12.16
CA LEU A 273 -0.11 -11.96 10.99
C LEU A 273 0.71 -11.44 9.80
N GLY A 274 1.64 -10.50 10.02
CA GLY A 274 2.54 -10.00 8.99
C GLY A 274 3.40 -11.10 8.35
N ILE A 275 3.89 -12.04 9.15
CA ILE A 275 4.64 -13.21 8.66
C ILE A 275 3.73 -14.16 7.84
N ILE A 276 2.51 -14.43 8.33
CA ILE A 276 1.53 -15.27 7.62
C ILE A 276 1.18 -14.65 6.26
N ILE A 277 0.87 -13.35 6.24
CA ILE A 277 0.55 -12.59 5.03
C ILE A 277 1.74 -12.61 4.05
N TYR A 278 2.95 -12.33 4.53
CA TYR A 278 4.16 -12.36 3.69
C TYR A 278 4.28 -13.69 2.95
N TYR A 279 4.17 -14.81 3.67
CA TYR A 279 4.26 -16.12 3.06
C TYR A 279 3.07 -16.42 2.15
N LEU A 280 1.84 -16.07 2.52
CA LEU A 280 0.65 -16.27 1.69
C LEU A 280 0.79 -15.60 0.31
N ILE A 281 1.16 -14.31 0.27
CA ILE A 281 1.38 -13.58 -0.98
C ILE A 281 2.58 -14.15 -1.75
N PHE A 282 3.66 -14.53 -1.07
CA PHE A 282 4.83 -15.17 -1.69
C PHE A 282 4.48 -16.52 -2.34
N TRP A 283 3.64 -17.34 -1.70
CA TRP A 283 3.16 -18.62 -2.25
C TRP A 283 2.26 -18.42 -3.47
N ILE A 284 1.37 -17.42 -3.44
CA ILE A 284 0.56 -17.01 -4.60
C ILE A 284 1.48 -16.60 -5.76
N TRP A 285 2.55 -15.83 -5.48
CA TRP A 285 3.54 -15.42 -6.48
C TRP A 285 4.30 -16.61 -7.10
N ILE A 286 4.73 -17.59 -6.29
CA ILE A 286 5.32 -18.85 -6.77
C ILE A 286 4.32 -19.67 -7.60
N PHE A 287 3.06 -19.73 -7.17
CA PHE A 287 2.02 -20.47 -7.89
C PHE A 287 1.75 -19.85 -9.27
N GLN A 288 1.59 -18.53 -9.33
CA GLN A 288 1.43 -17.75 -10.56
C GLN A 288 2.59 -17.97 -11.54
N ASP A 289 3.81 -18.10 -11.02
CA ASP A 289 5.01 -18.32 -11.82
C ASP A 289 4.99 -19.64 -12.63
N LYS A 290 4.19 -20.63 -12.23
CA LYS A 290 3.97 -21.87 -13.02
C LYS A 290 3.22 -21.63 -14.33
N PHE A 291 2.42 -20.56 -14.44
CA PHE A 291 1.63 -20.26 -15.62
C PHE A 291 2.42 -19.39 -16.61
N SER A 292 2.48 -19.86 -17.85
CA SER A 292 3.09 -19.17 -18.98
C SER A 292 2.07 -19.01 -20.11
N PHE A 293 1.81 -17.76 -20.49
CA PHE A 293 0.85 -17.38 -21.51
C PHE A 293 1.56 -16.99 -22.80
N GLU A 294 1.33 -17.74 -23.89
CA GLU A 294 1.71 -17.29 -25.22
C GLU A 294 0.65 -16.30 -25.73
N VAL A 295 1.07 -15.08 -26.05
CA VAL A 295 0.19 -14.00 -26.47
C VAL A 295 0.46 -13.65 -27.94
N SER A 296 -0.60 -13.46 -28.72
CA SER A 296 -0.57 -13.08 -30.14
C SER A 296 -0.17 -11.61 -30.37
N LYS A 297 0.19 -11.21 -31.59
CA LYS A 297 0.43 -9.79 -31.91
C LYS A 297 -0.80 -8.90 -31.63
N LYS A 298 -2.02 -9.45 -31.69
CA LYS A 298 -3.30 -8.79 -31.36
C LYS A 298 -3.67 -8.88 -29.86
N TYR A 299 -2.72 -9.15 -28.97
CA TYR A 299 -2.90 -9.31 -27.51
C TYR A 299 -3.79 -10.47 -27.04
N LEU A 300 -4.47 -11.20 -27.92
CA LEU A 300 -5.21 -12.42 -27.57
C LEU A 300 -4.27 -13.52 -27.07
N ILE A 301 -4.66 -14.24 -26.02
CA ILE A 301 -3.99 -15.45 -25.53
C ILE A 301 -4.14 -16.55 -26.58
N LYS A 302 -3.03 -17.17 -26.99
CA LYS A 302 -3.00 -18.31 -27.92
C LYS A 302 -2.91 -19.65 -27.20
N LYS A 303 -2.09 -19.71 -26.16
CA LYS A 303 -1.73 -20.95 -25.47
C LYS A 303 -1.43 -20.66 -24.00
N ILE A 304 -1.92 -21.53 -23.14
CA ILE A 304 -1.55 -21.57 -21.72
C ILE A 304 -0.64 -22.80 -21.54
N SER A 305 0.43 -22.65 -20.79
CA SER A 305 1.40 -23.71 -20.50
C SER A 305 1.74 -23.74 -19.03
N LEU A 306 1.82 -24.96 -18.48
CA LEU A 306 2.23 -25.22 -17.09
C LEU A 306 3.70 -25.60 -17.06
N ASN A 307 4.50 -24.76 -16.41
CA ASN A 307 5.94 -24.91 -16.27
C ASN A 307 6.33 -25.11 -14.80
N LYS A 308 7.56 -25.58 -14.56
CA LYS A 308 8.16 -25.52 -13.21
C LYS A 308 8.40 -24.03 -12.86
N SER A 309 7.96 -23.61 -11.67
CA SER A 309 8.24 -22.25 -11.20
C SER A 309 9.75 -22.03 -11.05
N GLN A 310 10.25 -20.98 -11.71
CA GLN A 310 11.62 -20.51 -11.58
C GLN A 310 11.87 -19.91 -10.20
N ASN A 311 10.87 -19.22 -9.64
CA ASN A 311 10.92 -18.69 -8.27
C ASN A 311 11.04 -19.82 -7.23
N TRP A 312 10.32 -20.93 -7.39
CA TRP A 312 10.44 -22.09 -6.51
C TRP A 312 11.81 -22.78 -6.59
N ILE A 313 12.35 -22.90 -7.80
CA ILE A 313 13.70 -23.45 -8.03
C ILE A 313 14.75 -22.58 -7.33
N PHE A 314 14.68 -21.26 -7.52
CA PHE A 314 15.64 -20.31 -6.92
C PHE A 314 15.51 -20.18 -5.40
N TYR A 315 14.28 -20.30 -4.86
CA TYR A 315 14.05 -20.30 -3.41
C TYR A 315 14.67 -21.52 -2.73
N ASN A 316 14.69 -22.69 -3.40
CA ASN A 316 15.21 -23.94 -2.83
C ASN A 316 16.65 -24.30 -3.23
N SER A 317 17.22 -23.64 -4.24
CA SER A 317 18.60 -23.91 -4.66
C SER A 317 19.59 -23.54 -3.55
N LYS A 318 20.31 -24.55 -3.03
CA LYS A 318 21.41 -24.36 -2.05
C LYS A 318 22.61 -23.61 -2.61
N TYR A 319 22.71 -23.51 -3.93
CA TYR A 319 23.80 -22.87 -4.66
C TYR A 319 23.24 -21.89 -5.68
N PHE A 320 24.02 -20.86 -6.04
CA PHE A 320 23.73 -19.98 -7.17
C PHE A 320 23.49 -20.85 -8.42
N VAL A 321 22.24 -20.91 -8.88
CA VAL A 321 21.91 -21.63 -10.12
C VAL A 321 22.55 -20.87 -11.27
N ASP A 322 23.55 -21.48 -11.92
CA ASP A 322 24.16 -20.92 -13.12
C ASP A 322 23.09 -20.69 -14.19
N LEU A 323 22.85 -19.40 -14.46
CA LEU A 323 21.74 -18.94 -15.31
C LEU A 323 22.00 -19.18 -16.80
N THR A 324 23.23 -19.54 -17.18
CA THR A 324 23.57 -19.89 -18.57
C THR A 324 22.79 -21.11 -19.07
N LYS A 325 22.54 -22.10 -18.19
CA LYS A 325 21.85 -23.35 -18.55
C LYS A 325 20.35 -23.22 -18.85
N PHE A 326 19.74 -22.07 -18.55
CA PHE A 326 18.32 -21.79 -18.82
C PHE A 326 18.09 -20.84 -19.99
N ARG A 327 19.13 -20.46 -20.74
CA ARG A 327 19.03 -19.49 -21.85
C ARG A 327 18.66 -20.10 -23.21
N ASN A 328 18.63 -21.43 -23.32
CA ASN A 328 18.53 -22.18 -24.58
C ASN A 328 17.28 -23.10 -24.68
N LYS A 329 16.14 -22.70 -24.10
CA LYS A 329 14.82 -23.34 -24.32
C LYS A 329 13.69 -22.31 -24.31
#